data_AF-A0A1Q4YI19-F1
#
_entry.id   AF-A0A1Q4YI19-F1
#
_cell.length_a   1.000
_cell.length_b   1.000
_cell.length_c   1.000
_cell.angle_alpha   90.00
_cell.angle_beta   90.00
_cell.angle_gamma   90.00
#
_symmetry.space_group_name_H-M   'P 1'
#
loop_
_entity.id
_entity.type
_entity.pdbx_description
1 polymer ?
#
loop_
_entity_poly.entity_id
_entity_poly.type
_entity_poly.pdbx_seq_one_letter_code
_entity_poly.pdbx_strand_id
1 'polypeptide(L)'
;MVLVVAALSAVLAGCGGDGSSDGSAPSPSPERTAGPGTYAPPDRLCDLVDFSELATAVAPFASAAQGRETGGDPSVSSGSECKQSLSNGTTVHARAVARCSAWKDIGKAIGMHRHVRETAEVADSSLTDVKGLGNQAYRYVSSEDGPWKADLRLIVRDSNLDCEFHTQSGHPMNAQDLDITFAAMEATAKNLLPKLRP
;
A
#
# COMPACT_ATOMS: atom_id res chain seq x y z
N MET A 1 43.80 41.11 -32.20
CA MET A 1 43.82 41.61 -33.58
C MET A 1 43.60 40.41 -34.48
N VAL A 2 42.64 40.48 -35.43
CA VAL A 2 42.28 39.46 -36.46
C VAL A 2 41.55 38.22 -35.86
N LEU A 3 40.22 38.02 -35.86
CA LEU A 3 39.14 38.08 -36.88
C LEU A 3 39.38 37.15 -38.07
N VAL A 4 38.34 36.43 -38.53
CA VAL A 4 38.14 35.72 -39.84
C VAL A 4 38.05 34.19 -39.67
N VAL A 5 37.11 33.43 -40.25
CA VAL A 5 35.90 33.66 -41.08
C VAL A 5 35.06 32.38 -41.07
N ALA A 6 33.76 32.53 -41.31
CA ALA A 6 32.79 31.47 -41.54
C ALA A 6 33.11 30.59 -42.77
N ALA A 7 32.62 29.35 -42.76
CA ALA A 7 32.40 28.60 -44.00
C ALA A 7 31.05 27.86 -43.92
N LEU A 8 30.03 28.45 -44.55
CA LEU A 8 28.92 27.69 -45.12
C LEU A 8 29.44 26.96 -46.35
N SER A 9 29.13 25.67 -46.50
CA SER A 9 28.97 25.04 -47.81
C SER A 9 28.05 23.84 -47.68
N ALA A 10 26.93 23.94 -48.39
CA ALA A 10 25.91 22.93 -48.58
C ALA A 10 26.36 21.86 -49.58
N VAL A 11 25.85 20.64 -49.42
CA VAL A 11 25.69 19.68 -50.53
C VAL A 11 24.30 19.08 -50.45
N LEU A 12 23.61 19.17 -51.59
CA LEU A 12 22.28 18.65 -51.93
C LEU A 12 22.36 17.18 -52.41
N ALA A 13 21.17 16.56 -52.47
CA ALA A 13 20.80 15.32 -53.18
C ALA A 13 21.21 14.01 -52.49
N GLY A 14 20.39 12.96 -52.43
CA GLY A 14 19.07 12.68 -53.00
C GLY A 14 18.87 11.16 -53.05
N CYS A 15 17.65 10.71 -52.76
CA CYS A 15 17.03 9.40 -53.05
C CYS A 15 17.71 8.07 -52.65
N GLY A 16 16.97 7.30 -51.85
CA GLY A 16 16.72 5.89 -52.16
C GLY A 16 16.91 4.91 -51.01
N GLY A 17 15.85 4.17 -50.70
CA GLY A 17 15.96 2.79 -50.21
C GLY A 17 15.50 2.55 -48.77
N ASP A 18 14.43 1.76 -48.66
CA ASP A 18 13.83 1.21 -47.45
C ASP A 18 14.84 0.66 -46.43
N GLY A 19 14.64 1.07 -45.18
CA GLY A 19 15.32 0.50 -44.03
C GLY A 19 14.54 0.85 -42.77
N SER A 20 13.59 -0.01 -42.40
CA SER A 20 12.93 -0.01 -41.10
C SER A 20 13.97 0.15 -40.00
N SER A 21 14.02 1.34 -39.41
CA SER A 21 14.71 1.57 -38.15
C SER A 21 13.61 1.94 -37.18
N ASP A 22 13.32 1.00 -36.29
CA ASP A 22 12.43 1.14 -35.15
C ASP A 22 12.74 2.46 -34.43
N GLY A 23 11.94 3.48 -34.75
CA GLY A 23 11.89 4.73 -34.03
C GLY A 23 11.51 4.38 -32.62
N SER A 24 12.51 4.38 -31.74
CA SER A 24 12.34 4.19 -30.31
C SER A 24 11.18 5.06 -29.86
N ALA A 25 10.07 4.42 -29.49
CA ALA A 25 8.98 5.10 -28.83
C ALA A 25 9.60 5.85 -27.66
N PRO A 26 9.35 7.16 -27.50
CA PRO A 26 9.83 7.86 -26.33
C PRO A 26 9.29 7.10 -25.12
N SER A 27 10.19 6.55 -24.31
CA SER A 27 9.83 6.01 -23.00
C SER A 27 8.99 7.08 -22.30
N PRO A 28 7.83 6.74 -21.71
CA PRO A 28 7.04 7.75 -21.01
C PRO A 28 7.94 8.37 -19.94
N SER A 29 8.33 9.63 -20.17
CA SER A 29 9.02 10.46 -19.20
C SER A 29 8.09 10.57 -17.98
N PRO A 30 8.61 10.47 -16.74
CA PRO A 30 7.79 10.54 -15.54
C PRO A 30 7.38 12.00 -15.29
N GLU A 31 6.55 12.57 -16.15
CA GLU A 31 5.85 13.82 -15.88
C GLU A 31 4.38 13.54 -15.59
N ARG A 32 3.94 14.07 -14.44
CA ARG A 32 2.58 14.15 -13.88
C ARG A 32 2.10 12.96 -13.04
N THR A 33 2.47 13.00 -11.76
CA THR A 33 1.60 12.53 -10.65
C THR A 33 1.43 13.57 -9.54
N ALA A 34 1.69 14.85 -9.83
CA ALA A 34 1.26 15.98 -9.00
C ALA A 34 -0.24 16.27 -9.24
N GLY A 35 -1.09 15.37 -8.77
CA GLY A 35 -2.53 15.58 -8.65
C GLY A 35 -2.95 15.26 -7.22
N PRO A 36 -4.09 15.77 -6.73
CA PRO A 36 -4.50 15.64 -5.32
C PRO A 36 -4.76 14.20 -4.84
N GLY A 37 -4.52 13.20 -5.70
CA GLY A 37 -4.96 11.84 -5.47
C GLY A 37 -6.48 11.73 -5.52
N THR A 38 -6.97 10.50 -5.40
CA THR A 38 -8.42 10.22 -5.35
C THR A 38 -8.96 10.35 -3.92
N TYR A 39 -8.12 10.14 -2.92
CA TYR A 39 -8.51 10.02 -1.53
C TYR A 39 -8.13 11.27 -0.73
N ALA A 40 -9.08 11.75 0.06
CA ALA A 40 -8.76 12.66 1.17
C ALA A 40 -8.11 11.87 2.32
N PRO A 41 -7.28 12.50 3.16
CA PRO A 41 -6.80 11.88 4.40
C PRO A 41 -7.97 11.36 5.25
N PRO A 42 -8.00 10.06 5.59
CA PRO A 42 -9.06 9.53 6.43
C PRO A 42 -9.01 10.16 7.83
N ASP A 43 -10.09 10.83 8.23
CA ASP A 43 -10.36 11.14 9.63
C ASP A 43 -11.22 10.02 10.24
N ARG A 44 -11.01 9.72 11.53
CA ARG A 44 -11.88 8.81 12.30
C ARG A 44 -12.10 7.43 11.66
N LEU A 45 -11.02 6.75 11.25
CA LEU A 45 -11.10 5.41 10.64
C LEU A 45 -11.94 4.38 11.44
N CYS A 46 -11.99 4.51 12.76
CA CYS A 46 -12.77 3.62 13.62
C CYS A 46 -14.29 3.70 13.40
N ASP A 47 -14.80 4.79 12.84
CA ASP A 47 -16.22 4.93 12.53
C ASP A 47 -16.59 4.14 11.25
N LEU A 48 -15.59 3.78 10.44
CA LEU A 48 -15.77 3.20 9.11
C LEU A 48 -15.39 1.72 9.02
N VAL A 49 -14.41 1.30 9.82
CA VAL A 49 -13.90 -0.07 9.83
C VAL A 49 -14.76 -0.99 10.68
N ASP A 50 -15.00 -2.18 10.17
CA ASP A 50 -15.65 -3.26 10.91
C ASP A 50 -14.67 -4.44 11.01
N PHE A 51 -14.30 -4.77 12.24
CA PHE A 51 -13.40 -5.88 12.55
C PHE A 51 -14.17 -7.15 12.98
N SER A 52 -15.49 -7.20 12.89
CA SER A 52 -16.30 -8.31 13.42
C SER A 52 -15.95 -9.67 12.79
N GLU A 53 -15.74 -9.70 11.47
CA GLU A 53 -15.31 -10.92 10.76
C GLU A 53 -13.90 -11.34 11.20
N LEU A 54 -12.99 -10.36 11.35
CA LEU A 54 -11.62 -10.62 11.80
C LEU A 54 -11.57 -11.08 13.28
N ALA A 55 -12.41 -10.52 14.14
CA ALA A 55 -12.58 -10.98 15.51
C ALA A 55 -13.07 -12.43 15.54
N THR A 56 -14.03 -12.79 14.69
CA THR A 56 -14.51 -14.18 14.58
C THR A 56 -13.39 -15.14 14.15
N ALA A 57 -12.51 -14.72 13.25
CA ALA A 57 -11.38 -15.52 12.78
C ALA A 57 -10.30 -15.75 13.83
N VAL A 58 -10.09 -14.77 14.73
CA VAL A 58 -8.90 -14.74 15.60
C VAL A 58 -9.25 -14.96 17.07
N ALA A 59 -10.18 -14.17 17.60
CA ALA A 59 -10.61 -14.23 18.99
C ALA A 59 -11.96 -13.50 19.18
N PRO A 60 -12.98 -14.19 19.74
CA PRO A 60 -14.38 -13.80 19.58
C PRO A 60 -14.80 -12.56 20.38
N PHE A 61 -14.00 -12.10 21.34
CA PHE A 61 -14.33 -10.93 22.16
C PHE A 61 -13.48 -9.73 21.79
N ALA A 62 -14.12 -8.67 21.32
CA ALA A 62 -13.45 -7.45 20.91
C ALA A 62 -13.65 -6.31 21.92
N SER A 63 -12.59 -5.55 22.22
CA SER A 63 -12.67 -4.33 23.02
C SER A 63 -13.37 -3.21 22.25
N ALA A 64 -13.60 -2.06 22.90
CA ALA A 64 -13.84 -0.83 22.16
C ALA A 64 -12.68 -0.55 21.19
N ALA A 65 -12.99 -0.09 19.99
CA ALA A 65 -12.00 0.34 19.02
C ALA A 65 -11.38 1.68 19.43
N GLN A 66 -10.10 1.86 19.14
CA GLN A 66 -9.32 3.05 19.51
C GLN A 66 -8.73 3.67 18.26
N GLY A 67 -9.07 4.94 18.01
CA GLY A 67 -8.60 5.71 16.87
C GLY A 67 -7.46 6.65 17.24
N ARG A 68 -6.54 6.86 16.30
CA ARG A 68 -5.56 7.97 16.36
C ARG A 68 -5.23 8.47 14.96
N GLU A 69 -4.79 9.71 14.87
CA GLU A 69 -4.22 10.26 13.63
C GLU A 69 -2.84 9.64 13.35
N THR A 70 -2.51 9.52 12.07
CA THR A 70 -1.22 9.01 11.58
C THR A 70 -0.65 9.92 10.49
N GLY A 71 0.64 9.74 10.21
CA GLY A 71 1.42 10.62 9.34
C GLY A 71 2.32 11.53 10.18
N GLY A 72 3.61 11.58 9.85
CA GLY A 72 4.58 12.41 10.56
C GLY A 72 4.54 13.87 10.11
N ASP A 73 4.40 14.09 8.80
CA ASP A 73 4.32 15.41 8.18
C ASP A 73 3.03 15.52 7.35
N PRO A 74 2.03 16.30 7.80
CA PRO A 74 0.77 16.48 7.08
C PRO A 74 0.91 17.08 5.68
N SER A 75 2.05 17.72 5.37
CA SER A 75 2.35 18.20 4.03
C SER A 75 2.74 17.08 3.05
N VAL A 76 3.07 15.90 3.56
CA VAL A 76 3.47 14.71 2.79
C VAL A 76 2.35 13.68 2.75
N SER A 77 1.87 13.28 3.93
CA SER A 77 0.76 12.33 4.07
C SER A 77 0.05 12.54 5.40
N SER A 78 -1.23 12.19 5.43
CA SER A 78 -2.03 12.20 6.65
C SER A 78 -3.00 11.04 6.61
N GLY A 79 -3.35 10.54 7.79
CA GLY A 79 -4.21 9.39 7.90
C GLY A 79 -4.72 9.17 9.30
N SER A 80 -5.30 8.01 9.49
CA SER A 80 -5.68 7.53 10.81
C SER A 80 -5.47 6.03 10.93
N GLU A 81 -5.35 5.59 12.17
CA GLU A 81 -5.29 4.21 12.57
C GLU A 81 -6.49 3.93 13.44
N CYS A 82 -7.12 2.79 13.20
CA CYS A 82 -8.06 2.18 14.12
C CYS A 82 -7.51 0.84 14.60
N LYS A 83 -7.60 0.63 15.90
CA LYS A 83 -7.09 -0.57 16.56
C LYS A 83 -8.14 -1.15 17.49
N GLN A 84 -8.25 -2.47 17.51
CA GLN A 84 -9.11 -3.20 18.42
C GLN A 84 -8.35 -4.36 19.07
N SER A 85 -8.47 -4.48 20.40
CA SER A 85 -7.90 -5.63 21.12
C SER A 85 -8.89 -6.78 21.07
N LEU A 86 -8.38 -7.99 20.84
CA LEU A 86 -9.18 -9.20 20.74
C LEU A 86 -8.76 -10.19 21.85
N SER A 87 -9.75 -10.87 22.42
CA SER A 87 -9.56 -11.75 23.59
C SER A 87 -10.46 -12.99 23.52
N ASN A 88 -10.13 -13.99 24.35
CA ASN A 88 -10.91 -15.21 24.56
C ASN A 88 -11.77 -15.12 25.83
N GLY A 89 -12.03 -13.90 26.30
CA GLY A 89 -12.84 -13.60 27.49
C GLY A 89 -12.04 -13.05 28.65
N THR A 90 -10.88 -13.62 28.98
CA THR A 90 -10.10 -13.20 30.16
C THR A 90 -8.76 -12.57 29.84
N THR A 91 -8.15 -12.90 28.69
CA THR A 91 -6.82 -12.39 28.31
C THR A 91 -6.83 -11.87 26.88
N VAL A 92 -6.37 -10.62 26.71
CA VAL A 92 -6.06 -10.07 25.39
C VAL A 92 -4.86 -10.83 24.85
N HIS A 93 -5.08 -11.57 23.78
CA HIS A 93 -4.04 -12.34 23.11
C HIS A 93 -4.00 -12.03 21.62
N ALA A 94 -4.82 -11.10 21.13
CA ALA A 94 -4.75 -10.68 19.75
C ALA A 94 -5.11 -9.20 19.56
N ARG A 95 -4.80 -8.67 18.38
CA ARG A 95 -5.09 -7.29 17.99
C ARG A 95 -5.37 -7.22 16.51
N ALA A 96 -6.40 -6.48 16.15
CA ALA A 96 -6.68 -6.04 14.78
C ALA A 96 -6.32 -4.56 14.64
N VAL A 97 -5.69 -4.20 13.53
CA VAL A 97 -5.37 -2.81 13.18
C VAL A 97 -5.67 -2.57 11.71
N ALA A 98 -6.29 -1.42 11.43
CA ALA A 98 -6.34 -0.82 10.12
C ALA A 98 -5.67 0.55 10.22
N ARG A 99 -4.69 0.83 9.37
CA ARG A 99 -4.03 2.13 9.25
C ARG A 99 -4.10 2.56 7.81
N CYS A 100 -4.68 3.71 7.54
CA CYS A 100 -4.81 4.24 6.18
C CYS A 100 -4.28 5.66 6.12
N SER A 101 -3.40 5.92 5.16
CA SER A 101 -2.81 7.24 4.92
C SER A 101 -2.98 7.66 3.47
N ALA A 102 -3.48 8.87 3.27
CA ALA A 102 -3.53 9.49 1.95
C ALA A 102 -2.29 10.37 1.74
N TRP A 103 -1.58 10.12 0.66
CA TRP A 103 -0.43 10.90 0.22
C TRP A 103 -0.88 12.11 -0.58
N LYS A 104 -0.17 13.23 -0.45
CA LYS A 104 -0.40 14.42 -1.30
C LYS A 104 0.13 14.21 -2.73
N ASP A 105 1.10 13.32 -2.89
CA ASP A 105 1.78 12.99 -4.14
C ASP A 105 1.61 11.49 -4.42
N ILE A 106 1.00 11.15 -5.56
CA ILE A 106 0.74 9.75 -5.96
C ILE A 106 2.06 9.01 -6.22
N GLY A 107 3.07 9.67 -6.80
CA GLY A 107 4.38 9.09 -7.03
C GLY A 107 5.07 8.70 -5.73
N LYS A 108 4.93 9.51 -4.67
CA LYS A 108 5.40 9.14 -3.32
C LYS A 108 4.64 7.95 -2.75
N ALA A 109 3.32 7.89 -2.94
CA ALA A 109 2.52 6.72 -2.52
C ALA A 109 3.01 5.43 -3.18
N ILE A 110 3.23 5.47 -4.50
CA ILE A 110 3.77 4.33 -5.28
C ILE A 110 5.18 3.96 -4.76
N GLY A 111 6.04 4.96 -4.57
CA GLY A 111 7.41 4.76 -4.08
C GLY A 111 7.44 4.12 -2.70
N MET A 112 6.62 4.58 -1.76
CA MET A 112 6.53 4.01 -0.42
C MET A 112 5.97 2.59 -0.45
N HIS A 113 4.89 2.35 -1.20
CA HIS A 113 4.29 1.01 -1.32
C HIS A 113 5.31 -0.02 -1.84
N ARG A 114 6.09 0.36 -2.86
CA ARG A 114 7.19 -0.45 -3.36
C ARG A 114 8.27 -0.68 -2.31
N HIS A 115 8.70 0.35 -1.59
CA HIS A 115 9.71 0.23 -0.54
C HIS A 115 9.28 -0.72 0.59
N VAL A 116 8.02 -0.63 1.04
CA VAL A 116 7.47 -1.56 2.05
C VAL A 116 7.45 -2.98 1.51
N ARG A 117 7.09 -3.18 0.25
CA ARG A 117 7.10 -4.50 -0.39
C ARG A 117 8.51 -5.08 -0.45
N GLU A 118 9.48 -4.33 -0.96
CA GLU A 118 10.89 -4.75 -1.05
C GLU A 118 11.45 -5.11 0.33
N THR A 119 11.10 -4.33 1.36
CA THR A 119 11.51 -4.61 2.74
C THR A 119 10.89 -5.91 3.26
N ALA A 120 9.61 -6.13 2.97
CA ALA A 120 8.92 -7.37 3.33
C ALA A 120 9.52 -8.58 2.59
N GLU A 121 9.86 -8.47 1.30
CA GLU A 121 10.48 -9.54 0.50
C GLU A 121 11.87 -9.94 1.03
N VAL A 122 12.63 -8.99 1.56
CA VAL A 122 13.92 -9.26 2.22
C VAL A 122 13.72 -9.96 3.56
N ALA A 123 12.69 -9.59 4.32
CA ALA A 123 12.41 -10.15 5.63
C ALA A 123 11.69 -11.52 5.57
N ASP A 124 10.90 -11.76 4.52
CA ASP A 124 10.14 -12.97 4.27
C ASP A 124 9.96 -13.20 2.76
N SER A 125 10.31 -14.41 2.31
CA SER A 125 10.17 -14.82 0.90
C SER A 125 8.71 -15.12 0.44
N SER A 126 7.70 -15.02 1.31
CA SER A 126 6.36 -15.58 1.08
C SER A 126 5.22 -14.57 0.81
N LEU A 127 5.53 -13.41 0.23
CA LEU A 127 4.49 -12.45 -0.18
C LEU A 127 3.53 -13.09 -1.20
N THR A 128 2.24 -12.85 -1.00
CA THR A 128 1.18 -13.27 -1.92
C THR A 128 0.42 -12.05 -2.43
N ASP A 129 0.38 -11.86 -3.75
CA ASP A 129 -0.43 -10.80 -4.36
C ASP A 129 -1.92 -11.07 -4.20
N VAL A 130 -2.66 -10.04 -3.81
CA VAL A 130 -4.12 -10.08 -3.63
C VAL A 130 -4.79 -9.29 -4.76
N LYS A 131 -5.68 -9.94 -5.50
CA LYS A 131 -6.39 -9.32 -6.62
C LYS A 131 -7.71 -8.71 -6.16
N GLY A 132 -8.12 -7.62 -6.81
CA GLY A 132 -9.43 -7.00 -6.57
C GLY A 132 -9.50 -6.09 -5.34
N LEU A 133 -8.37 -5.78 -4.70
CA LEU A 133 -8.25 -4.77 -3.65
C LEU A 133 -7.34 -3.63 -4.12
N GLY A 134 -7.92 -2.43 -4.27
CA GLY A 134 -7.20 -1.26 -4.77
C GLY A 134 -6.57 -1.47 -6.15
N ASN A 135 -5.50 -0.72 -6.44
CA ASN A 135 -4.67 -0.94 -7.62
C ASN A 135 -3.61 -2.04 -7.39
N GLN A 136 -3.09 -2.14 -6.17
CA GLN A 136 -2.06 -3.10 -5.78
C GLN A 136 -2.34 -3.55 -4.35
N ALA A 137 -2.26 -4.85 -4.11
CA ALA A 137 -2.36 -5.39 -2.77
C ALA A 137 -1.52 -6.67 -2.64
N TYR A 138 -0.95 -6.87 -1.46
CA TYR A 138 -0.24 -8.10 -1.13
C TYR A 138 -0.35 -8.39 0.36
N ARG A 139 -0.23 -9.67 0.71
CA ARG A 139 -0.29 -10.15 2.08
C ARG A 139 0.92 -11.02 2.41
N TYR A 140 1.31 -11.03 3.68
CA TYR A 140 2.42 -11.84 4.17
C TYR A 140 2.32 -12.05 5.69
N VAL A 141 3.05 -13.03 6.20
CA VAL A 141 3.28 -13.19 7.64
C VAL A 141 4.55 -12.44 7.97
N SER A 142 4.49 -11.45 8.85
CA SER A 142 5.68 -10.70 9.26
C SER A 142 6.51 -11.51 10.25
N SER A 143 7.83 -11.49 10.06
CA SER A 143 8.82 -12.05 10.98
C SER A 143 9.28 -11.04 12.05
N GLU A 144 8.57 -9.90 12.20
CA GLU A 144 8.94 -8.84 13.13
C GLU A 144 9.08 -9.34 14.58
N ASP A 145 10.23 -9.01 15.19
CA ASP A 145 10.53 -9.38 16.57
C ASP A 145 9.53 -8.74 17.53
N GLY A 146 8.76 -9.56 18.23
CA GLY A 146 7.74 -9.10 19.16
C GLY A 146 7.21 -10.20 20.07
N PRO A 147 6.31 -9.87 21.01
CA PRO A 147 5.68 -10.86 21.89
C PRO A 147 4.70 -11.78 21.14
N TRP A 148 4.40 -11.48 19.88
CA TRP A 148 3.41 -12.17 19.07
C TRP A 148 3.99 -13.42 18.44
N LYS A 149 3.16 -14.45 18.35
CA LYS A 149 3.49 -15.73 17.71
C LYS A 149 3.03 -15.79 16.26
N ALA A 150 2.16 -14.88 15.85
CA ALA A 150 1.79 -14.61 14.47
C ALA A 150 1.53 -13.10 14.29
N ASP A 151 2.07 -12.53 13.21
CA ASP A 151 1.79 -11.17 12.74
C ASP A 151 1.45 -11.28 11.24
N LEU A 152 0.21 -11.03 10.88
CA LEU A 152 -0.27 -11.12 9.50
C LEU A 152 -0.51 -9.71 8.99
N ARG A 153 -0.03 -9.43 7.77
CA ARG A 153 -0.17 -8.10 7.15
C ARG A 153 -0.79 -8.20 5.77
N LEU A 154 -1.66 -7.25 5.48
CA LEU A 154 -2.24 -6.99 4.17
C LEU A 154 -1.98 -5.51 3.87
N ILE A 155 -1.21 -5.25 2.82
CA ILE A 155 -0.89 -3.91 2.36
C ILE A 155 -1.68 -3.65 1.09
N VAL A 156 -2.39 -2.52 1.02
CA VAL A 156 -3.22 -2.13 -0.12
C VAL A 156 -2.91 -0.71 -0.52
N ARG A 157 -2.64 -0.49 -1.81
CA ARG A 157 -2.59 0.84 -2.42
C ARG A 157 -3.72 1.02 -3.41
N ASP A 158 -4.43 2.14 -3.31
CA ASP A 158 -5.36 2.62 -4.34
C ASP A 158 -5.12 4.12 -4.58
N SER A 159 -4.73 4.51 -5.79
CA SER A 159 -4.34 5.88 -6.13
C SER A 159 -3.26 6.42 -5.16
N ASN A 160 -3.58 7.46 -4.39
CA ASN A 160 -2.74 8.06 -3.35
C ASN A 160 -2.98 7.50 -1.93
N LEU A 161 -3.89 6.53 -1.76
CA LEU A 161 -4.15 5.88 -0.48
C LEU A 161 -3.22 4.68 -0.32
N ASP A 162 -2.60 4.55 0.84
CA ASP A 162 -1.92 3.35 1.30
C ASP A 162 -2.53 2.92 2.63
N CYS A 163 -2.99 1.67 2.68
CA CYS A 163 -3.60 1.06 3.85
C CYS A 163 -2.85 -0.21 4.26
N GLU A 164 -2.50 -0.30 5.54
CA GLU A 164 -2.03 -1.49 6.20
C GLU A 164 -3.14 -2.04 7.09
N PHE A 165 -3.54 -3.28 6.84
CA PHE A 165 -4.31 -4.07 7.77
C PHE A 165 -3.36 -5.06 8.39
N HIS A 166 -3.30 -5.13 9.71
CA HIS A 166 -2.53 -6.18 10.36
C HIS A 166 -3.26 -6.81 11.54
N THR A 167 -2.94 -8.07 11.76
CA THR A 167 -3.47 -8.88 12.85
C THR A 167 -2.33 -9.53 13.58
N GLN A 168 -2.28 -9.34 14.89
CA GLN A 168 -1.28 -9.96 15.76
C GLN A 168 -1.96 -10.96 16.69
N SER A 169 -1.34 -12.11 16.91
CA SER A 169 -1.81 -13.16 17.82
C SER A 169 -0.68 -13.66 18.71
N GLY A 170 -0.97 -13.83 20.00
CA GLY A 170 -0.10 -14.45 21.00
C GLY A 170 -0.09 -15.98 20.90
N HIS A 171 -0.94 -16.54 20.04
CA HIS A 171 -0.98 -17.97 19.74
C HIS A 171 -0.45 -18.24 18.33
N PRO A 172 0.31 -19.33 18.13
CA PRO A 172 0.71 -19.74 16.79
C PRO A 172 -0.54 -20.09 15.98
N MET A 173 -0.54 -19.73 14.70
CA MET A 173 -1.60 -20.05 13.75
C MET A 173 -1.14 -21.18 12.84
N ASN A 174 -2.02 -22.17 12.62
CA ASN A 174 -1.78 -23.16 11.58
C ASN A 174 -2.15 -22.61 10.19
N ALA A 175 -1.86 -23.34 9.11
CA ALA A 175 -2.15 -22.87 7.74
C ALA A 175 -3.63 -22.52 7.50
N GLN A 176 -4.56 -23.29 8.09
CA GLN A 176 -5.99 -23.02 7.96
C GLN A 176 -6.39 -21.72 8.69
N ASP A 177 -5.85 -21.49 9.89
CA ASP A 177 -6.11 -20.25 10.64
C ASP A 177 -5.53 -19.03 9.93
N LEU A 178 -4.36 -19.17 9.30
CA LEU A 178 -3.76 -18.13 8.46
C LEU A 178 -4.67 -17.78 7.29
N ASP A 179 -5.16 -18.77 6.55
CA ASP A 179 -6.04 -18.56 5.40
C ASP A 179 -7.36 -17.89 5.79
N ILE A 180 -7.98 -18.34 6.89
CA ILE A 180 -9.23 -17.74 7.42
C ILE A 180 -8.97 -16.28 7.85
N THR A 181 -7.87 -16.02 8.55
CA THR A 181 -7.53 -14.68 9.02
C THR A 181 -7.23 -13.73 7.86
N PHE A 182 -6.47 -14.17 6.86
CA PHE A 182 -6.24 -13.36 5.66
C PHE A 182 -7.53 -13.08 4.89
N ALA A 183 -8.42 -14.07 4.74
CA ALA A 183 -9.71 -13.86 4.10
C ALA A 183 -10.55 -12.80 4.84
N ALA A 184 -10.54 -12.82 6.18
CA ALA A 184 -11.21 -11.81 6.99
C ALA A 184 -10.57 -10.41 6.83
N MET A 185 -9.24 -10.33 6.78
CA MET A 185 -8.53 -9.06 6.51
C MET A 185 -8.88 -8.49 5.13
N GLU A 186 -8.94 -9.34 4.11
CA GLU A 186 -9.34 -8.96 2.75
C GLU A 186 -10.79 -8.48 2.71
N ALA A 187 -11.70 -9.13 3.44
CA ALA A 187 -13.09 -8.70 3.55
C ALA A 187 -13.24 -7.36 4.27
N THR A 188 -12.51 -7.15 5.38
CA THR A 188 -12.42 -5.85 6.06
C THR A 188 -11.93 -4.76 5.10
N ALA A 189 -10.86 -5.03 4.35
CA ALA A 189 -10.33 -4.07 3.37
C ALA A 189 -11.34 -3.77 2.25
N LYS A 190 -11.97 -4.80 1.69
CA LYS A 190 -12.98 -4.67 0.64
C LYS A 190 -14.18 -3.84 1.08
N ASN A 191 -14.58 -3.96 2.34
CA ASN A 191 -15.68 -3.19 2.92
C ASN A 191 -15.28 -1.75 3.26
N LEU A 192 -14.01 -1.52 3.65
CA LEU A 192 -13.53 -0.21 4.06
C LEU A 192 -13.19 0.70 2.87
N LEU A 193 -12.45 0.22 1.87
CA LEU A 193 -11.91 1.04 0.78
C LEU A 193 -12.96 1.89 0.03
N PRO A 194 -14.18 1.39 -0.27
CA PRO A 194 -15.21 2.19 -0.89
C PRO A 194 -15.71 3.35 -0.01
N LYS A 195 -15.71 3.18 1.32
CA LYS A 195 -16.14 4.22 2.28
C LYS A 195 -15.12 5.35 2.44
N LEU A 196 -13.88 5.13 2.02
CA LEU A 196 -12.81 6.12 2.06
C LEU A 196 -12.77 6.99 0.80
N ARG A 197 -13.54 6.65 -0.23
CA ARG A 197 -13.65 7.48 -1.43
C ARG A 197 -14.51 8.73 -1.12
N PRO A 198 -14.14 9.90 -1.66
CA PRO A 198 -14.91 11.13 -1.49
C PRO A 198 -16.30 11.07 -2.12
#